data_AF-A0A0F8RZ84-F1
#
_entry.id   AF-A0A0F8RZ84-F1
#
_cell.length_a   1.000
_cell.length_b   1.000
_cell.length_c   1.000
_cell.angle_alpha   90.00
_cell.angle_beta   90.00
_cell.angle_gamma   90.00
#
_symmetry.space_group_name_H-M   'P 1'
#
loop_
_entity.id
_entity.type
_entity.pdbx_description
1 polymer ?
#
loop_
_entity_poly.entity_id
_entity_poly.type
_entity_poly.pdbx_seq_one_letter_code
_entity_poly.pdbx_strand_id
1 'polypeptide(L)'
;MAYSNDSGVMVETCVSLLGETDPEVQKLQSLLNHPTVRMEIESIITRVIAKEHNLLERLDLLEEYLGVSAKTHFVDIDLDWEEMDDAERLMNPQHKRKPFIPLPERLSELEKIVLEGNVPRSENSLLSGNKTVFRANLVMKELQNTKPNLAGKMLTSSEIYLFLSSESVSEECRIFVKRSSSRAMIQTIMEKVVELYPDKVRKGKKRKGKGTSFLILEEDDNGF
;
A
#
# COMPACT_ATOMS: atom_id res chain seq x y z
N MET A 1 13.40 -10.70 48.11
CA MET A 1 13.97 -12.02 47.78
C MET A 1 12.77 -12.92 47.49
N ALA A 2 12.36 -12.94 46.22
CA ALA A 2 12.72 -13.95 45.22
C ALA A 2 11.73 -15.12 45.29
N TYR A 3 10.73 -15.02 44.40
CA TYR A 3 9.75 -16.04 44.08
C TYR A 3 10.44 -17.25 43.42
N SER A 4 9.94 -18.44 43.69
CA SER A 4 10.12 -19.60 42.81
C SER A 4 8.89 -20.50 42.92
N ASN A 5 7.88 -20.19 42.10
CA ASN A 5 6.87 -21.15 41.67
C ASN A 5 7.53 -21.99 40.57
N ASP A 6 7.89 -23.22 40.90
CA ASP A 6 8.34 -24.21 39.93
C ASP A 6 7.10 -24.98 39.45
N SER A 7 6.34 -24.37 38.54
CA SER A 7 5.26 -25.05 37.81
C SER A 7 5.91 -25.86 36.69
N GLY A 8 6.34 -27.08 37.04
CA GLY A 8 6.69 -28.10 36.06
C GLY A 8 5.47 -28.37 35.18
N VAL A 9 5.55 -27.89 33.94
CA VAL A 9 4.61 -28.20 32.88
C VAL A 9 4.58 -29.72 32.75
N MET A 10 3.51 -30.33 33.25
CA MET A 10 3.17 -31.72 32.96
C MET A 10 2.94 -31.78 31.45
N VAL A 11 3.92 -32.34 30.73
CA VAL A 11 3.71 -32.78 29.36
C VAL A 11 2.62 -33.83 29.43
N GLU A 12 1.40 -33.43 29.08
CA GLU A 12 0.27 -34.35 28.94
C GLU A 12 0.70 -35.46 27.99
N THR A 13 0.91 -36.62 28.59
CA THR A 13 1.31 -37.83 27.91
C THR A 13 0.15 -38.21 27.03
N CYS A 14 0.37 -38.23 25.71
CA CYS A 14 -0.64 -38.58 24.72
C CYS A 14 -1.44 -39.79 25.19
N VAL A 15 -2.73 -39.54 25.37
CA VAL A 15 -3.82 -40.46 25.64
C VAL A 15 -3.54 -41.85 25.07
N SER A 16 -3.25 -42.80 25.97
CA SER A 16 -3.25 -44.24 25.68
C SER A 16 -4.69 -44.71 25.48
N LEU A 17 -5.25 -44.41 24.30
CA LEU A 17 -6.48 -45.04 23.83
C LEU A 17 -6.10 -46.18 22.88
N LEU A 18 -6.56 -47.38 23.28
CA LEU A 18 -6.84 -48.59 22.49
C LEU A 18 -5.93 -49.80 22.76
N GLY A 19 -6.62 -50.92 23.00
CA GLY A 19 -6.08 -52.20 23.44
C GLY A 19 -5.16 -52.89 22.45
N GLU A 20 -4.42 -53.87 22.98
CA GLU A 20 -3.48 -54.76 22.30
C GLU A 20 -2.89 -54.18 21.02
N THR A 21 -1.91 -53.29 21.20
CA THR A 21 -1.14 -52.74 20.09
C THR A 21 -0.44 -53.88 19.35
N ASP A 22 -0.74 -53.99 18.06
CA ASP A 22 -0.11 -54.92 17.12
C ASP A 22 1.42 -54.96 17.31
N PRO A 23 2.05 -56.15 17.40
CA PRO A 23 3.48 -56.27 17.61
C PRO A 23 4.32 -55.54 16.56
N GLU A 24 3.83 -55.40 15.32
CA GLU A 24 4.49 -54.61 14.28
C GLU A 24 4.41 -53.11 14.56
N VAL A 25 3.29 -52.62 15.12
CA VAL A 25 3.11 -51.22 15.54
C VAL A 25 4.01 -50.89 16.72
N GLN A 26 4.13 -51.79 17.70
CA GLN A 26 5.07 -51.63 18.82
C GLN A 26 6.53 -51.60 18.34
N LYS A 27 6.87 -52.47 17.39
CA LYS A 27 8.21 -52.48 16.78
C LYS A 27 8.49 -51.18 16.05
N LEU A 28 7.53 -50.66 15.27
CA LEU A 28 7.66 -49.37 14.61
C LEU A 28 7.83 -48.23 15.62
N GLN A 29 7.04 -48.20 16.70
CA GLN A 29 7.17 -47.22 17.77
C GLN A 29 8.55 -47.28 18.44
N SER A 30 9.07 -48.48 18.70
CA SER A 30 10.40 -48.66 19.28
C SER A 30 11.51 -48.14 18.36
N LEU A 31 11.35 -48.29 17.03
CA LEU A 31 12.29 -47.78 16.04
C LEU A 31 12.20 -46.24 15.93
N LEU A 32 11.01 -45.67 16.01
CA LEU A 32 10.78 -44.22 16.02
C LEU A 32 11.38 -43.54 17.26
N ASN A 33 11.50 -44.25 18.38
CA ASN A 33 12.18 -43.76 19.57
C ASN A 33 13.71 -43.74 19.44
N HIS A 34 14.27 -44.39 18.42
CA HIS A 34 15.72 -44.34 18.17
C HIS A 34 16.08 -42.99 17.51
N PRO A 35 16.99 -42.19 18.10
CA PRO A 35 17.24 -40.81 17.66
C PRO A 35 17.67 -40.71 16.20
N THR A 36 18.51 -41.63 15.73
CA THR A 36 18.96 -41.67 14.33
C THR A 36 17.82 -41.96 13.34
N VAL A 37 16.89 -42.85 13.71
CA VAL A 37 15.76 -43.22 12.85
C VAL A 37 14.74 -42.07 12.81
N ARG A 38 14.49 -41.45 13.96
CA ARG A 38 13.65 -40.25 14.07
C ARG A 38 14.17 -39.13 13.19
N MET A 39 15.46 -38.80 13.28
CA MET A 39 16.06 -37.74 12.46
C MET A 39 15.93 -38.00 10.96
N GLU A 40 16.09 -39.25 10.51
CA GLU A 40 15.96 -39.54 9.09
C GLU A 40 14.51 -39.54 8.62
N ILE A 41 13.58 -39.96 9.46
CA ILE A 41 12.15 -39.86 9.15
C ILE A 41 11.72 -38.38 9.13
N GLU A 42 12.17 -37.56 10.07
CA GLU A 42 11.95 -36.10 10.05
C GLU A 42 12.57 -35.46 8.79
N SER A 43 13.75 -35.93 8.36
CA SER A 43 14.38 -35.48 7.11
C SER A 43 13.57 -35.90 5.87
N ILE A 44 13.06 -37.13 5.83
CA ILE A 44 12.21 -37.63 4.74
C ILE A 44 10.91 -36.82 4.69
N ILE A 45 10.24 -36.64 5.83
CA ILE A 45 9.00 -35.86 5.93
C ILE A 45 9.24 -34.43 5.46
N THR A 46 10.31 -33.79 5.92
CA THR A 46 10.66 -32.43 5.51
C THR A 46 10.96 -32.36 4.02
N ARG A 47 11.65 -33.35 3.45
CA ARG A 47 11.91 -33.39 1.99
C ARG A 47 10.63 -33.61 1.19
N VAL A 48 9.74 -34.50 1.60
CA VAL A 48 8.47 -34.76 0.91
C VAL A 48 7.57 -33.52 0.97
N ILE A 49 7.45 -32.90 2.14
CA ILE A 49 6.66 -31.67 2.34
C ILE A 49 7.26 -30.50 1.55
N ALA A 50 8.58 -30.32 1.57
CA ALA A 50 9.24 -29.16 0.97
C ALA A 50 9.53 -29.31 -0.54
N LYS A 51 9.83 -30.52 -1.06
CA LYS A 51 10.31 -30.73 -2.44
C LYS A 51 9.32 -31.41 -3.39
N GLU A 52 8.50 -32.35 -2.93
CA GLU A 52 7.65 -33.12 -3.85
C GLU A 52 6.29 -32.49 -4.10
N HIS A 53 5.78 -31.72 -3.14
CA HIS A 53 4.44 -31.13 -3.24
C HIS A 53 4.42 -29.60 -3.25
N ASN A 54 5.59 -28.95 -3.14
CA ASN A 54 5.74 -27.51 -2.90
C ASN A 54 4.72 -27.01 -1.86
N LEU A 55 4.41 -27.83 -0.85
CA LEU A 55 3.31 -27.56 0.07
C LEU A 55 3.58 -26.29 0.87
N LEU A 56 4.82 -26.10 1.28
CA LEU A 56 5.24 -24.89 2.00
C LEU A 56 5.10 -23.65 1.11
N GLU A 57 5.57 -23.69 -0.13
CA GLU A 57 5.42 -22.57 -1.06
C GLU A 57 3.95 -22.29 -1.41
N ARG A 58 3.12 -23.33 -1.54
CA ARG A 58 1.68 -23.19 -1.77
C ARG A 58 0.93 -22.66 -0.56
N LEU A 59 1.36 -23.05 0.65
CA LEU A 59 0.84 -22.52 1.91
C LEU A 59 1.25 -21.06 2.06
N ASP A 60 2.51 -20.70 1.79
CA ASP A 60 2.99 -19.32 1.77
C ASP A 60 2.21 -18.46 0.78
N LEU A 61 1.94 -18.96 -0.43
CA LEU A 61 1.12 -18.26 -1.44
C LEU A 61 -0.34 -18.15 -1.03
N LEU A 62 -0.89 -19.15 -0.35
CA LEU A 62 -2.26 -19.10 0.19
C LEU A 62 -2.33 -18.10 1.36
N GLU A 63 -1.34 -18.11 2.25
CA GLU A 63 -1.21 -17.13 3.32
C GLU A 63 -1.07 -15.72 2.75
N GLU A 64 -0.21 -15.50 1.75
CA GLU A 64 -0.05 -14.22 1.06
C GLU A 64 -1.33 -13.77 0.36
N TYR A 65 -2.01 -14.68 -0.35
CA TYR A 65 -3.30 -14.42 -1.00
C TYR A 65 -4.40 -14.09 0.03
N LEU A 66 -4.38 -14.76 1.17
CA LEU A 66 -5.24 -14.51 2.31
C LEU A 66 -4.68 -13.39 3.20
N GLY A 67 -3.60 -12.70 2.85
CA GLY A 67 -3.01 -11.62 3.66
C GLY A 67 -2.59 -12.01 5.08
N VAL A 68 -2.42 -13.30 5.35
CA VAL A 68 -1.88 -13.87 6.59
C VAL A 68 -0.35 -13.84 6.47
N SER A 69 0.33 -13.40 7.53
CA SER A 69 1.78 -13.50 7.60
C SER A 69 2.15 -14.22 8.87
N ALA A 70 3.00 -15.24 8.76
CA ALA A 70 3.64 -15.93 9.89
C ALA A 70 4.43 -14.98 10.82
N LYS A 71 4.71 -13.74 10.41
CA LYS A 71 5.33 -12.71 11.28
C LYS A 71 4.34 -12.02 12.23
N THR A 72 3.04 -12.10 11.97
CA THR A 72 1.98 -11.44 12.75
C THR A 72 1.00 -12.41 13.39
N HIS A 73 1.02 -13.68 12.95
CA HIS A 73 0.17 -14.77 13.43
C HIS A 73 1.07 -15.91 13.91
N PHE A 74 0.96 -16.21 15.21
CA PHE A 74 1.57 -17.41 15.80
C PHE A 74 0.41 -18.36 16.07
N VAL A 75 0.47 -19.53 15.43
CA VAL A 75 -0.57 -20.59 15.48
C VAL A 75 -1.00 -20.91 16.92
N ASP A 76 -0.06 -20.86 17.87
CA ASP A 76 -0.32 -21.15 19.28
C ASP A 76 -1.28 -20.13 19.95
N ILE A 77 -1.19 -18.84 19.62
CA ILE A 77 -1.99 -17.78 20.26
C ILE A 77 -3.43 -17.76 19.72
N ASP A 78 -3.61 -18.14 18.46
CA ASP A 78 -4.93 -18.19 17.82
C ASP A 78 -5.72 -19.43 18.31
N LEU A 79 -5.04 -20.52 18.65
CA LEU A 79 -5.63 -21.72 19.29
C LEU A 79 -6.08 -21.43 20.73
N ASP A 80 -5.29 -20.70 21.52
CA ASP A 80 -5.59 -20.41 22.93
C ASP A 80 -6.97 -19.73 23.11
N TRP A 81 -7.35 -18.79 22.26
CA TRP A 81 -8.67 -18.12 22.35
C TRP A 81 -9.84 -19.02 21.91
N GLU A 82 -9.61 -19.89 20.91
CA GLU A 82 -10.60 -20.88 20.45
C GLU A 82 -10.79 -22.03 21.45
N GLU A 83 -9.82 -22.26 22.32
CA GLU A 83 -9.88 -23.26 23.39
C GLU A 83 -10.45 -22.72 24.71
N MET A 84 -10.44 -21.39 24.93
CA MET A 84 -11.10 -20.76 26.10
C MET A 84 -12.61 -21.02 26.15
N ASP A 85 -13.14 -21.24 27.36
CA ASP A 85 -14.58 -21.37 27.57
C ASP A 85 -15.33 -20.03 27.43
N ASP A 86 -16.66 -20.09 27.30
CA ASP A 86 -17.47 -18.89 27.05
C ASP A 86 -17.44 -17.87 28.21
N ALA A 87 -17.22 -18.33 29.45
CA ALA A 87 -17.11 -17.43 30.59
C ALA A 87 -15.75 -16.72 30.62
N GLU A 88 -14.68 -17.43 30.26
CA GLU A 88 -13.33 -16.92 30.15
C GLU A 88 -13.21 -15.92 29.00
N ARG A 89 -13.83 -16.20 27.86
CA ARG A 89 -13.93 -15.25 26.73
C ARG A 89 -14.69 -13.98 27.11
N LEU A 90 -15.73 -14.08 27.93
CA LEU A 90 -16.52 -12.93 28.38
C LEU A 90 -15.71 -12.01 29.30
N MET A 91 -14.80 -12.57 30.09
CA MET A 91 -13.91 -11.84 30.99
C MET A 91 -12.65 -11.31 30.29
N ASN A 92 -12.30 -11.87 29.14
CA ASN A 92 -11.10 -11.55 28.38
C ASN A 92 -11.38 -11.04 26.95
N PRO A 93 -12.37 -10.17 26.69
CA PRO A 93 -12.77 -9.77 25.33
C PRO A 93 -11.65 -9.08 24.54
N GLN A 94 -10.64 -8.52 25.21
CA GLN A 94 -9.44 -7.96 24.60
C GLN A 94 -8.55 -9.01 23.89
N HIS A 95 -8.68 -10.29 24.24
CA HIS A 95 -8.00 -11.39 23.57
C HIS A 95 -8.77 -11.86 22.31
N LYS A 96 -10.03 -11.42 22.15
CA LYS A 96 -10.79 -11.60 20.92
C LYS A 96 -10.15 -10.78 19.79
N ARG A 97 -9.41 -11.44 18.91
CA ARG A 97 -8.90 -10.77 17.71
C ARG A 97 -10.02 -10.47 16.72
N LYS A 98 -9.83 -9.38 15.95
CA LYS A 98 -10.78 -8.95 14.92
C LYS A 98 -10.78 -9.99 13.79
N PRO A 99 -11.94 -10.45 13.33
CA PRO A 99 -12.03 -11.40 12.23
C PRO A 99 -11.35 -10.83 10.99
N PHE A 100 -10.61 -11.68 10.30
CA PHE A 100 -9.94 -11.30 9.07
C PHE A 100 -10.98 -11.08 7.96
N ILE A 101 -10.85 -9.94 7.26
CA ILE A 101 -11.61 -9.66 6.04
C ILE A 101 -10.75 -10.13 4.86
N PRO A 102 -11.17 -11.16 4.09
CA PRO A 102 -10.52 -11.64 2.87
C PRO A 102 -10.08 -10.53 1.92
N LEU A 103 -8.97 -10.73 1.21
CA LEU A 103 -8.48 -9.77 0.21
C LEU A 103 -9.57 -9.38 -0.82
N PRO A 104 -10.39 -10.32 -1.35
CA PRO A 104 -11.50 -9.96 -2.24
C PRO A 104 -12.53 -9.04 -1.58
N GLU A 105 -12.86 -9.27 -0.30
CA GLU A 105 -13.78 -8.41 0.45
C GLU A 105 -13.16 -7.04 0.72
N ARG A 106 -11.87 -6.96 1.08
CA ARG A 106 -11.16 -5.68 1.22
C ARG A 106 -11.11 -4.89 -0.09
N LEU A 107 -10.88 -5.59 -1.21
CA LEU A 107 -10.90 -4.98 -2.54
C LEU A 107 -12.30 -4.51 -2.92
N SER A 108 -13.33 -5.30 -2.60
CA SER A 108 -14.73 -4.91 -2.82
C SER A 108 -15.16 -3.73 -1.93
N GLU A 109 -14.72 -3.68 -0.66
CA GLU A 109 -14.93 -2.54 0.23
C GLU A 109 -14.21 -1.30 -0.29
N LEU A 110 -12.96 -1.42 -0.76
CA LEU A 110 -12.23 -0.33 -1.41
C LEU A 110 -12.92 0.15 -2.68
N GLU A 111 -13.39 -0.78 -3.52
CA GLU A 111 -14.15 -0.45 -4.74
C GLU A 111 -15.44 0.27 -4.38
N LYS A 112 -16.16 -0.19 -3.37
CA LYS A 112 -17.36 0.47 -2.84
C LYS A 112 -17.06 1.86 -2.29
N ILE A 113 -15.98 2.04 -1.51
CA ILE A 113 -15.54 3.35 -1.00
C ILE A 113 -15.18 4.31 -2.16
N VAL A 114 -14.54 3.78 -3.21
CA VAL A 114 -14.18 4.55 -4.41
C VAL A 114 -15.43 4.94 -5.20
N LEU A 115 -16.39 4.03 -5.38
CA LEU A 115 -17.65 4.27 -6.09
C LEU A 115 -18.60 5.21 -5.32
N GLU A 116 -18.66 5.07 -4.00
CA GLU A 116 -19.50 5.90 -3.12
C GLU A 116 -18.90 7.29 -2.87
N GLY A 117 -17.66 7.55 -3.33
CA GLY A 117 -17.03 8.87 -3.25
C GLY A 117 -16.76 9.37 -1.82
N ASN A 118 -16.91 8.52 -0.82
CA ASN A 118 -16.74 8.82 0.61
C ASN A 118 -15.29 8.71 1.07
N VAL A 119 -14.34 9.09 0.22
CA VAL A 119 -12.95 9.28 0.64
C VAL A 119 -12.84 10.72 1.17
N PRO A 120 -12.42 10.94 2.43
CA PRO A 120 -12.04 12.26 2.88
C PRO A 120 -11.00 12.78 1.90
N ARG A 121 -11.30 13.90 1.21
CA ARG A 121 -10.38 14.54 0.27
C ARG A 121 -9.16 15.07 1.05
N SER A 122 -8.24 14.16 1.36
CA SER A 122 -6.85 14.47 1.63
C SER A 122 -6.30 15.12 0.37
N GLU A 123 -5.78 16.33 0.50
CA GLU A 123 -5.17 17.11 -0.59
C GLU A 123 -3.94 16.41 -1.22
N ASN A 124 -3.55 15.23 -0.71
CA ASN A 124 -2.38 14.44 -1.11
C ASN A 124 -2.74 13.04 -1.64
N SER A 125 -3.84 12.87 -2.38
CA SER A 125 -4.23 11.57 -2.96
C SER A 125 -3.25 11.13 -4.07
N LEU A 126 -2.45 10.10 -3.78
CA LEU A 126 -1.49 9.44 -4.68
C LEU A 126 -2.13 8.71 -5.87
N LEU A 127 -3.44 8.43 -5.85
CA LEU A 127 -4.12 7.56 -6.83
C LEU A 127 -4.80 8.30 -7.98
N SER A 128 -4.90 9.64 -7.93
CA SER A 128 -5.07 10.39 -9.18
C SER A 128 -3.67 10.58 -9.76
N GLY A 129 -3.30 9.81 -10.80
CA GLY A 129 -2.10 10.12 -11.60
C GLY A 129 -2.06 11.62 -11.84
N ASN A 130 -1.04 12.28 -11.31
CA ASN A 130 -1.11 13.68 -10.86
C ASN A 130 -1.44 14.61 -12.05
N LYS A 131 -2.74 14.84 -12.31
CA LYS A 131 -3.22 15.66 -13.43
C LYS A 131 -2.60 17.05 -13.37
N THR A 132 -2.28 17.54 -12.17
CA THR A 132 -1.56 18.80 -11.97
C THR A 132 -0.13 18.74 -12.49
N VAL A 133 0.61 17.66 -12.25
CA VAL A 133 1.96 17.44 -12.84
C VAL A 133 1.88 17.34 -14.36
N PHE A 134 0.92 16.59 -14.90
CA PHE A 134 0.78 16.47 -16.35
C PHE A 134 0.43 17.82 -16.99
N ARG A 135 -0.54 18.54 -16.40
CA ARG A 135 -0.88 19.91 -16.81
C ARG A 135 0.31 20.85 -16.69
N ALA A 136 1.12 20.74 -15.64
CA ALA A 136 2.34 21.53 -15.48
C ALA A 136 3.35 21.25 -16.60
N ASN A 137 3.56 19.99 -16.97
CA ASN A 137 4.42 19.61 -18.10
C ASN A 137 3.89 20.14 -19.44
N LEU A 138 2.57 20.10 -19.66
CA LEU A 138 1.95 20.71 -20.85
C LEU A 138 2.16 22.23 -20.87
N VAL A 139 1.97 22.91 -19.74
CA VAL A 139 2.18 24.36 -19.62
C VAL A 139 3.65 24.72 -19.86
N MET A 140 4.59 23.90 -19.39
CA MET A 140 6.01 24.11 -19.66
C MET A 140 6.34 24.01 -21.16
N LYS A 141 5.80 23.00 -21.85
CA LYS A 141 5.96 22.86 -23.30
C LYS A 141 5.35 24.05 -24.05
N GLU A 142 4.16 24.48 -23.63
CA GLU A 142 3.50 25.65 -24.22
C GLU A 142 4.34 26.92 -24.00
N LEU A 143 4.90 27.10 -22.80
CA LEU A 143 5.78 28.22 -22.47
C LEU A 143 7.03 28.26 -23.36
N GLN A 144 7.64 27.09 -23.62
CA GLN A 144 8.79 26.97 -24.52
C GLN A 144 8.46 27.30 -25.98
N ASN A 145 7.25 26.95 -26.42
CA ASN A 145 6.75 27.20 -27.78
C ASN A 145 6.22 28.62 -27.98
N THR A 146 5.95 29.35 -26.88
CA THR A 146 5.44 30.71 -26.92
C THR A 146 6.48 31.65 -27.53
N LYS A 147 6.04 32.57 -28.40
CA LYS A 147 6.93 33.60 -28.96
C LYS A 147 7.40 34.55 -27.86
N PRO A 148 8.69 34.92 -27.81
CA PRO A 148 9.18 35.85 -26.82
C PRO A 148 8.53 37.23 -26.99
N ASN A 149 8.29 37.91 -25.87
CA ASN A 149 7.92 39.32 -25.85
C ASN A 149 9.04 40.16 -25.21
N LEU A 150 8.78 41.44 -24.93
CA LEU A 150 9.76 42.37 -24.32
C LEU A 150 10.36 41.89 -22.99
N ALA A 151 9.72 40.94 -22.31
CA ALA A 151 10.17 40.35 -21.04
C ALA A 151 10.56 38.87 -21.19
N GLY A 152 10.83 38.40 -22.42
CA GLY A 152 11.12 37.00 -22.73
C GLY A 152 9.87 36.16 -23.03
N LYS A 153 9.98 34.84 -22.98
CA LYS A 153 8.83 33.94 -23.14
C LYS A 153 8.04 33.89 -21.85
N MET A 154 6.77 34.30 -21.90
CA MET A 154 5.89 34.32 -20.73
C MET A 154 4.48 33.84 -21.03
N LEU A 155 3.85 33.24 -20.03
CA LEU A 155 2.43 32.89 -20.03
C LEU A 155 1.75 33.43 -18.77
N THR A 156 0.69 34.20 -18.96
CA THR A 156 -0.18 34.66 -17.87
C THR A 156 -1.11 33.54 -17.40
N SER A 157 -1.60 33.64 -16.17
CA SER A 157 -2.64 32.73 -15.66
C SER A 157 -3.88 32.64 -16.56
N SER A 158 -4.11 33.67 -17.38
CA SER A 158 -5.24 33.74 -18.31
C SER A 158 -4.98 32.91 -19.57
N GLU A 159 -3.78 32.99 -20.12
CA GLU A 159 -3.35 32.21 -21.28
C GLU A 159 -3.21 30.74 -20.91
N ILE A 160 -2.70 30.43 -19.72
CA ILE A 160 -2.62 29.07 -19.19
C ILE A 160 -4.03 28.46 -19.09
N TYR A 161 -5.01 29.21 -18.59
CA TYR A 161 -6.40 28.75 -18.57
C TYR A 161 -6.93 28.47 -19.98
N LEU A 162 -6.73 29.40 -20.92
CA LEU A 162 -7.21 29.25 -22.30
C LEU A 162 -6.61 28.00 -22.96
N PHE A 163 -5.30 27.81 -22.82
CA PHE A 163 -4.58 26.62 -23.31
C PHE A 163 -5.10 25.33 -22.67
N LEU A 164 -5.22 25.28 -21.34
CA LEU A 164 -5.71 24.06 -20.67
C LEU A 164 -7.20 23.78 -20.91
N SER A 165 -7.95 24.74 -21.43
CA SER A 165 -9.35 24.58 -21.83
C SER A 165 -9.54 24.28 -23.32
N SER A 166 -8.49 24.35 -24.14
CA SER A 166 -8.59 24.19 -25.59
C SER A 166 -8.65 22.73 -26.02
N GLU A 167 -9.08 22.52 -27.26
CA GLU A 167 -9.16 21.19 -27.87
C GLU A 167 -7.80 20.53 -28.10
N SER A 168 -6.73 21.32 -28.14
CA SER A 168 -5.35 20.82 -28.30
C SER A 168 -4.83 20.06 -27.08
N VAL A 169 -5.52 20.11 -25.94
CA VAL A 169 -5.21 19.34 -24.74
C VAL A 169 -6.10 18.10 -24.67
N SER A 170 -5.49 16.95 -24.38
CA SER A 170 -6.21 15.68 -24.16
C SER A 170 -7.35 15.86 -23.15
N GLU A 171 -8.49 15.23 -23.43
CA GLU A 171 -9.73 15.38 -22.67
C GLU A 171 -9.53 15.15 -21.16
N GLU A 172 -8.73 14.15 -20.81
CA GLU A 172 -8.43 13.77 -19.42
C GLU A 172 -7.75 14.88 -18.61
N CYS A 173 -7.01 15.76 -19.30
CA CYS A 173 -6.21 16.83 -18.74
C CYS A 173 -6.80 18.21 -18.99
N ARG A 174 -7.87 18.30 -19.79
CA ARG A 174 -8.56 19.57 -20.09
C ARG A 174 -9.28 20.12 -18.86
N ILE A 175 -9.46 21.44 -18.82
CA ILE A 175 -10.24 22.15 -17.81
C ILE A 175 -11.58 22.53 -18.42
N PHE A 176 -12.67 21.95 -17.89
CA PHE A 176 -14.04 22.19 -18.36
C PHE A 176 -14.80 23.26 -17.55
N VAL A 177 -14.24 23.72 -16.43
CA VAL A 177 -14.90 24.68 -15.55
C VAL A 177 -14.65 26.13 -15.97
N LYS A 178 -15.61 27.02 -15.65
CA LYS A 178 -15.50 28.47 -15.94
C LYS A 178 -14.24 29.08 -15.34
N ARG A 179 -13.67 30.07 -16.03
CA ARG A 179 -12.45 30.80 -15.65
C ARG A 179 -12.44 31.35 -14.22
N SER A 180 -13.58 31.78 -13.68
CA SER A 180 -13.67 32.27 -12.30
C SER A 180 -13.39 31.16 -11.28
N SER A 181 -13.85 29.95 -11.56
CA SER A 181 -13.76 28.78 -10.69
C SER A 181 -12.44 28.03 -10.84
N SER A 182 -11.71 28.23 -11.95
CA SER A 182 -10.41 27.60 -12.19
C SER A 182 -9.22 28.38 -11.62
N ARG A 183 -9.40 29.59 -11.08
CA ARG A 183 -8.29 30.46 -10.64
C ARG A 183 -7.33 29.77 -9.66
N ALA A 184 -7.87 29.10 -8.65
CA ALA A 184 -7.08 28.37 -7.66
C ALA A 184 -6.32 27.22 -8.32
N MET A 185 -6.99 26.42 -9.17
CA MET A 185 -6.38 25.32 -9.91
C MET A 185 -5.23 25.80 -10.82
N ILE A 186 -5.42 26.90 -11.54
CA ILE A 186 -4.36 27.48 -12.39
C ILE A 186 -3.17 27.92 -11.55
N GLN A 187 -3.42 28.52 -10.39
CA GLN A 187 -2.36 28.92 -9.47
C GLN A 187 -1.56 27.71 -8.97
N THR A 188 -2.24 26.62 -8.58
CA THR A 188 -1.60 25.36 -8.19
C THR A 188 -0.77 24.76 -9.33
N ILE A 189 -1.26 24.81 -10.57
CA ILE A 189 -0.51 24.33 -11.75
C ILE A 189 0.73 25.20 -11.96
N MET A 190 0.62 26.54 -11.88
CA MET A 190 1.76 27.44 -12.00
C MET A 190 2.82 27.19 -10.92
N GLU A 191 2.40 26.92 -9.68
CA GLU A 191 3.30 26.55 -8.58
C GLU A 191 4.00 25.23 -8.88
N LYS A 192 3.25 24.25 -9.41
CA LYS A 192 3.82 22.97 -9.79
C LYS A 192 4.82 23.07 -10.95
N VAL A 193 4.63 23.99 -11.89
CA VAL A 193 5.62 24.25 -12.95
C VAL A 193 6.93 24.75 -12.36
N VAL A 194 6.88 25.71 -11.44
CA VAL A 194 8.09 26.24 -10.77
C VAL A 194 8.76 25.16 -9.92
N GLU A 195 7.97 24.33 -9.22
CA GLU A 195 8.50 23.21 -8.42
C GLU A 195 9.23 22.17 -9.29
N LEU A 196 8.71 21.87 -10.49
CA LEU A 196 9.30 20.89 -11.41
C LEU A 196 10.47 21.47 -12.22
N TYR A 197 10.49 22.78 -12.46
CA TYR A 197 11.48 23.45 -13.31
C TYR A 197 12.06 24.71 -12.63
N PRO A 198 12.64 24.60 -11.42
CA PRO A 198 13.04 25.76 -10.62
C PRO A 198 14.13 26.61 -11.30
N ASP A 199 15.01 25.97 -12.06
CA ASP A 199 16.14 26.65 -12.74
C ASP A 199 15.75 27.26 -14.09
N LYS A 200 14.55 26.96 -14.59
CA LYS A 200 14.10 27.39 -15.93
C LYS A 200 12.91 28.32 -15.89
N VAL A 201 12.14 28.33 -14.81
CA VAL A 201 10.87 29.06 -14.75
C VAL A 201 10.75 29.84 -13.46
N ARG A 202 10.51 31.15 -13.60
CA ARG A 202 10.13 32.01 -12.47
C ARG A 202 8.67 32.44 -12.58
N LYS A 203 8.03 32.54 -11.42
CA LYS A 203 6.68 33.07 -11.27
C LYS A 203 6.74 34.52 -10.83
N GLY A 204 6.13 35.41 -11.62
CA GLY A 204 6.00 36.82 -11.31
C GLY A 204 4.54 37.25 -11.12
N LYS A 205 4.35 38.46 -10.61
CA LYS A 205 3.04 39.10 -10.42
C LYS A 205 3.09 40.54 -10.89
N LYS A 206 2.14 40.96 -11.74
CA LYS A 206 2.06 42.36 -12.20
C LYS A 206 1.73 43.29 -11.02
N ARG A 207 2.47 44.41 -10.90
CA ARG A 207 2.38 45.38 -9.78
C ARG A 207 1.20 46.36 -9.85
N LYS A 208 0.49 46.53 -10.98
CA LYS A 208 -0.67 47.46 -11.08
C LYS A 208 -1.92 46.78 -11.64
N GLY A 209 -3.00 46.83 -10.86
CA GLY A 209 -4.39 46.54 -11.25
C GLY A 209 -4.70 45.07 -11.57
N LYS A 210 -5.42 44.37 -10.68
CA LYS A 210 -5.76 42.93 -10.73
C LYS A 210 -4.51 42.05 -10.89
N GLY A 211 -3.91 41.68 -9.76
CA GLY A 211 -2.66 40.90 -9.65
C GLY A 211 -2.66 39.61 -10.47
N THR A 212 -2.37 39.73 -11.76
CA THR A 212 -2.30 38.63 -12.71
C THR A 212 -0.92 38.02 -12.55
N SER A 213 -0.89 36.76 -12.12
CA SER A 213 0.32 35.95 -12.04
C SER A 213 0.74 35.54 -13.45
N PHE A 214 2.04 35.41 -13.67
CA PHE A 214 2.60 34.90 -14.93
C PHE A 214 3.81 34.00 -14.64
N LEU A 215 4.10 33.10 -15.58
CA LEU A 215 5.34 32.33 -15.65
C LEU A 215 6.25 32.97 -16.70
N ILE A 216 7.53 33.07 -16.41
CA ILE A 216 8.59 33.49 -17.35
C ILE A 216 9.58 32.35 -17.47
N LEU A 217 9.94 32.00 -18.71
CA LEU A 217 11.06 31.12 -19.00
C LEU A 217 12.36 31.92 -18.86
N GLU A 218 13.26 31.47 -17.99
CA GLU A 218 14.61 32.03 -17.91
C GLU A 218 15.38 31.55 -19.16
N GLU A 219 15.92 32.48 -19.94
CA GLU A 219 16.85 32.15 -21.01
C GLU A 219 18.25 32.03 -20.39
N ASP A 220 19.01 31.00 -20.76
CA ASP A 220 20.40 30.87 -20.35
C ASP A 220 21.17 32.08 -20.90
N ASP A 221 21.75 32.91 -20.02
CA ASP A 221 22.67 34.01 -20.32
C ASP A 221 24.02 33.50 -20.89
N ASN A 222 24.00 32.51 -21.79
CA ASN A 222 25.19 31.97 -22.47
C ASN A 222 25.25 32.44 -23.92
N GLY A 223 25.16 33.76 -24.11
CA GLY A 223 25.17 34.40 -25.42
C GLY A 223 25.97 35.70 -25.48
N PHE A 224 27.14 35.75 -24.82
CA PHE A 224 28.20 36.73 -25.08
C PHE A 224 29.55 36.03 -25.17
#